data_AF-A0A3P3R7J5-F1
#
_entry.id   AF-A0A3P3R7J5-F1
#
_cell.length_a   1.000
_cell.length_b   1.000
_cell.length_c   1.000
_cell.angle_alpha   90.00
_cell.angle_beta   90.00
_cell.angle_gamma   90.00
#
_symmetry.space_group_name_H-M   'P 1'
#
loop_
_entity.id
_entity.type
_entity.pdbx_description
1 polymer ?
#
loop_
_entity_poly.entity_id
_entity_poly.type
_entity_poly.pdbx_seq_one_letter_code
_entity_poly.pdbx_strand_id
1 'polypeptide(L)'
;MTFDRGRLMDERRIALLVLASLTVTAGCSMPFGTEDAIGREGGYSATDELDVTTDDGLNESERASVVHRTMARIEVIRGLEFDRDVSVRVISRAAYREQRKQFGLSSTNATEWTEQVWEALFLVDEPTNATEAVSDVYRGSVLGYYSEGDIVIVSDSNTPRIDPYTLAHELTHALQDQQLTLNVRTETRDAQLAANGLVEGDANAVEYEYRHRCGGSWSCLPQPGQSADNADRNQGVYTTISMPYIQGPAFIRALSERGGWETVNDAYESFPESTEQIIHPARYPDERPESVRITDRSTGNWQRFAGSPQEETVGEVSIYTMFRTNGVIPAPQNGRENYSHPLSAGWAGDRLVPYNNTDGQNGYVWKTKWDTERDAKQFVDGYERLLERHNASAVDGTHRLPESNPYADAFRVTRDGSTVTIVNAPTTDELDRIHRP
;
A
#
# COMPACT_ATOMS: atom_id res chain seq x y z
N MET A 1 46.43 -14.98 -16.44
CA MET A 1 45.93 -14.44 -15.15
C MET A 1 44.76 -13.55 -15.49
N THR A 2 43.58 -14.15 -15.39
CA THR A 2 42.27 -13.62 -15.76
C THR A 2 41.77 -12.70 -14.64
N PHE A 3 41.36 -11.49 -15.01
CA PHE A 3 40.67 -10.56 -14.11
C PHE A 3 39.19 -10.92 -14.08
N ASP A 4 38.71 -11.23 -12.88
CA ASP A 4 37.32 -11.51 -12.55
C ASP A 4 36.57 -10.19 -12.34
N ARG A 5 35.47 -9.98 -13.08
CA ARG A 5 34.55 -8.85 -12.91
C ARG A 5 33.42 -9.32 -12.01
N GLY A 6 33.50 -8.95 -10.74
CA GLY A 6 32.42 -9.09 -9.77
C GLY A 6 31.16 -8.35 -10.24
N ARG A 7 30.08 -9.13 -10.32
CA ARG A 7 28.71 -8.78 -10.68
C ARG A 7 28.12 -7.91 -9.56
N LEU A 8 27.85 -6.64 -9.85
CA LEU A 8 27.02 -5.77 -9.00
C LEU A 8 25.59 -6.34 -9.00
N MET A 9 25.11 -6.74 -7.82
CA MET A 9 23.73 -7.14 -7.62
C MET A 9 22.87 -5.88 -7.51
N ASP A 10 21.85 -5.84 -8.36
CA ASP A 10 20.87 -4.77 -8.55
C ASP A 10 19.82 -4.86 -7.44
N GLU A 11 19.76 -3.87 -6.55
CA GLU A 11 18.79 -3.80 -5.46
C GLU A 11 17.43 -3.33 -6.00
N ARG A 12 16.52 -4.28 -6.24
CA ARG A 12 15.11 -4.02 -6.58
C ARG A 12 14.35 -3.60 -5.31
N ARG A 13 13.88 -2.35 -5.26
CA ARG A 13 12.96 -1.86 -4.23
C ARG A 13 11.52 -2.28 -4.55
N ILE A 14 10.84 -2.79 -3.52
CA ILE A 14 9.57 -3.50 -3.51
C ILE A 14 8.42 -2.51 -3.77
N ALA A 15 7.69 -2.64 -4.88
CA ALA A 15 6.24 -2.48 -4.88
C ALA A 15 5.64 -3.84 -4.52
N LEU A 16 4.43 -3.92 -3.97
CA LEU A 16 3.77 -5.20 -3.66
C LEU A 16 3.28 -5.89 -4.94
N LEU A 17 4.24 -6.26 -5.78
CA LEU A 17 4.24 -7.37 -6.71
C LEU A 17 5.46 -8.18 -6.32
N VAL A 18 5.26 -9.36 -5.71
CA VAL A 18 6.36 -10.25 -5.38
C VAL A 18 6.87 -10.85 -6.70
N LEU A 19 7.82 -10.15 -7.33
CA LEU A 19 8.65 -10.65 -8.43
C LEU A 19 9.91 -11.28 -7.80
N ALA A 20 9.97 -12.60 -7.76
CA ALA A 20 11.07 -13.37 -7.19
C ALA A 20 11.63 -14.34 -8.22
N SER A 21 12.51 -13.83 -9.07
CA SER A 21 13.17 -14.58 -10.14
C SER A 21 13.83 -15.88 -9.66
N LEU A 22 13.31 -17.03 -10.12
CA LEU A 22 13.99 -18.32 -10.05
C LEU A 22 13.76 -19.14 -11.33
N THR A 23 14.87 -19.68 -11.85
CA THR A 23 15.01 -20.46 -13.08
C THR A 23 14.01 -21.61 -13.20
N VAL A 24 13.14 -21.55 -14.22
CA VAL A 24 12.22 -22.63 -14.61
C VAL A 24 12.91 -23.58 -15.58
N THR A 25 12.89 -24.87 -15.25
CA THR A 25 13.15 -25.95 -16.21
C THR A 25 11.98 -26.10 -17.16
N ALA A 26 12.27 -26.01 -18.46
CA ALA A 26 11.30 -26.08 -19.55
C ALA A 26 10.36 -27.29 -19.47
N GLY A 27 9.05 -27.02 -19.38
CA GLY A 27 7.95 -27.92 -19.71
C GLY A 27 7.18 -27.34 -20.89
N CYS A 28 6.90 -28.15 -21.90
CA CYS A 28 6.49 -27.76 -23.25
C CYS A 28 5.35 -26.72 -23.34
N SER A 29 5.65 -25.56 -23.91
CA SER A 29 4.66 -24.61 -24.43
C SER A 29 4.13 -25.11 -25.77
N MET A 30 2.83 -25.36 -25.87
CA MET A 30 2.14 -25.45 -27.16
C MET A 30 2.00 -24.03 -27.74
N PRO A 31 2.12 -23.83 -29.06
CA PRO A 31 1.96 -22.53 -29.66
C PRO A 31 0.47 -22.18 -29.71
N PHE A 32 -0.01 -21.33 -28.81
CA PHE A 32 -1.31 -20.68 -28.99
C PHE A 32 -1.13 -19.51 -29.95
N GLY A 33 -1.81 -19.60 -31.08
CA GLY A 33 -1.87 -18.57 -32.11
C GLY A 33 -3.33 -18.21 -32.39
N THR A 34 -3.50 -16.94 -32.76
CA THR A 34 -4.71 -16.12 -32.96
C THR A 34 -5.27 -15.54 -31.66
N GLU A 35 -5.09 -14.22 -31.48
CA GLU A 35 -5.92 -13.37 -30.61
C GLU A 35 -7.38 -13.83 -30.78
N ASP A 36 -7.99 -14.36 -29.73
CA ASP A 36 -9.43 -14.46 -29.66
C ASP A 36 -10.03 -13.04 -29.64
N ALA A 37 -11.36 -12.98 -29.68
CA ALA A 37 -12.05 -11.72 -29.53
C ALA A 37 -12.45 -11.56 -28.07
N ILE A 38 -12.11 -10.41 -27.48
CA ILE A 38 -12.62 -9.89 -26.19
C ILE A 38 -13.90 -10.59 -25.75
N GLY A 39 -13.82 -11.26 -24.62
CA GLY A 39 -14.90 -12.04 -24.05
C GLY A 39 -14.89 -13.50 -24.44
N ARG A 40 -13.75 -14.01 -24.92
CA ARG A 40 -13.49 -15.43 -25.19
C ARG A 40 -12.08 -15.77 -24.74
N GLU A 41 -11.97 -16.79 -23.92
CA GLU A 41 -10.70 -17.24 -23.37
C GLU A 41 -10.71 -18.74 -23.16
N GLY A 42 -9.65 -19.45 -23.54
CA GLY A 42 -9.53 -20.90 -23.34
C GLY A 42 -10.72 -21.74 -23.88
N GLY A 43 -11.42 -21.24 -24.91
CA GLY A 43 -12.63 -21.87 -25.46
C GLY A 43 -13.95 -21.55 -24.75
N TYR A 44 -13.93 -20.71 -23.72
CA TYR A 44 -15.11 -20.26 -22.95
C TYR A 44 -15.44 -18.79 -23.25
N SER A 45 -16.71 -18.46 -23.33
CA SER A 45 -17.20 -17.09 -23.45
C SER A 45 -17.64 -16.51 -22.10
N ALA A 46 -17.64 -15.19 -21.97
CA ALA A 46 -18.11 -14.47 -20.79
C ALA A 46 -19.56 -14.83 -20.37
N THR A 47 -20.40 -15.28 -21.30
CA THR A 47 -21.81 -15.67 -21.05
C THR A 47 -22.02 -17.17 -20.85
N ASP A 48 -20.98 -17.99 -20.98
CA ASP A 48 -21.13 -19.44 -20.87
C ASP A 48 -21.52 -19.86 -19.45
N GLU A 49 -22.41 -20.85 -19.38
CA GLU A 49 -22.69 -21.57 -18.15
C GLU A 49 -21.60 -22.63 -17.93
N LEU A 50 -21.20 -22.81 -16.67
CA LEU A 50 -20.19 -23.80 -16.31
C LEU A 50 -20.87 -24.99 -15.64
N ASP A 51 -20.55 -26.19 -16.12
CA ASP A 51 -20.91 -27.44 -15.46
C ASP A 51 -19.84 -27.78 -14.43
N VAL A 52 -19.96 -27.19 -13.23
CA VAL A 52 -19.01 -27.37 -12.12
C VAL A 52 -19.74 -27.68 -10.81
N THR A 53 -19.14 -28.54 -10.00
CA THR A 53 -19.66 -28.87 -8.67
C THR A 53 -18.87 -28.12 -7.61
N THR A 54 -19.44 -27.06 -7.03
CA THR A 54 -18.71 -26.24 -6.03
C THR A 54 -18.76 -26.83 -4.62
N ASP A 55 -19.56 -27.87 -4.36
CA ASP A 55 -19.80 -28.41 -3.02
C ASP A 55 -18.65 -29.26 -2.48
N ASP A 56 -17.90 -29.94 -3.33
CA ASP A 56 -16.67 -30.67 -3.00
C ASP A 56 -15.39 -29.86 -3.29
N GLY A 57 -15.56 -28.60 -3.71
CA GLY A 57 -14.48 -27.73 -4.18
C GLY A 57 -14.08 -28.04 -5.62
N LEU A 58 -13.34 -27.11 -6.24
CA LEU A 58 -13.06 -27.22 -7.68
C LEU A 58 -11.85 -28.14 -7.94
N ASN A 59 -12.07 -29.20 -8.72
CA ASN A 59 -10.97 -29.99 -9.25
C ASN A 59 -10.16 -29.22 -10.31
N GLU A 60 -9.09 -29.81 -10.85
CA GLU A 60 -8.20 -29.12 -11.79
C GLU A 60 -8.90 -28.68 -13.08
N SER A 61 -9.71 -29.54 -13.69
CA SER A 61 -10.44 -29.19 -14.93
C SER A 61 -11.56 -28.18 -14.69
N GLU A 62 -12.29 -28.30 -13.57
CA GLU A 62 -13.32 -27.33 -13.20
C GLU A 62 -12.70 -25.97 -12.84
N ARG A 63 -11.52 -25.97 -12.21
CA ARG A 63 -10.79 -24.73 -11.93
C ARG A 63 -10.35 -24.04 -13.22
N ALA A 64 -9.83 -24.78 -14.20
CA ALA A 64 -9.45 -24.22 -15.49
C ALA A 64 -10.65 -23.58 -16.21
N SER A 65 -11.82 -24.24 -16.24
CA SER A 65 -13.01 -23.66 -16.87
C SER A 65 -13.51 -22.39 -16.17
N VAL A 66 -13.44 -22.36 -14.83
CA VAL A 66 -13.78 -21.18 -14.02
C VAL A 66 -12.81 -20.02 -14.29
N VAL A 67 -11.51 -20.31 -14.42
CA VAL A 67 -10.48 -19.31 -14.71
C VAL A 67 -10.71 -18.68 -16.08
N HIS A 68 -10.78 -19.50 -17.14
CA HIS A 68 -10.96 -18.99 -18.50
C HIS A 68 -12.27 -18.19 -18.67
N ARG A 69 -13.39 -18.66 -18.12
CA ARG A 69 -14.63 -17.87 -18.15
C ARG A 69 -14.49 -16.54 -17.38
N THR A 70 -13.72 -16.55 -16.29
CA THR A 70 -13.49 -15.31 -15.51
C THR A 70 -12.59 -14.35 -16.26
N MET A 71 -11.54 -14.83 -16.94
CA MET A 71 -10.73 -14.04 -17.86
C MET A 71 -11.59 -13.38 -18.93
N ALA A 72 -12.38 -14.16 -19.69
CA ALA A 72 -13.31 -13.63 -20.70
C ALA A 72 -14.25 -12.54 -20.13
N ARG A 73 -14.76 -12.71 -18.90
CA ARG A 73 -15.60 -11.68 -18.25
C ARG A 73 -14.83 -10.41 -17.90
N ILE A 74 -13.58 -10.53 -17.48
CA ILE A 74 -12.70 -9.38 -17.20
C ILE A 74 -12.45 -8.61 -18.49
N GLU A 75 -12.18 -9.27 -19.61
CA GLU A 75 -12.00 -8.61 -20.91
C GLU A 75 -13.24 -7.81 -21.32
N VAL A 76 -14.44 -8.36 -21.12
CA VAL A 76 -15.71 -7.65 -21.38
C VAL A 76 -15.86 -6.40 -20.51
N ILE A 77 -15.33 -6.42 -19.28
CA ILE A 77 -15.37 -5.26 -18.37
C ILE A 77 -14.32 -4.22 -18.76
N ARG A 78 -13.07 -4.66 -19.01
CA ARG A 78 -11.91 -3.78 -19.17
C ARG A 78 -11.60 -3.38 -20.60
N GLY A 79 -12.06 -4.14 -21.58
CA GLY A 79 -11.77 -3.93 -23.00
C GLY A 79 -10.32 -4.22 -23.38
N LEU A 80 -9.62 -5.06 -22.62
CA LEU A 80 -8.25 -5.51 -22.88
C LEU A 80 -8.24 -7.05 -22.91
N GLU A 81 -7.46 -7.63 -23.83
CA GLU A 81 -7.32 -9.09 -24.01
C GLU A 81 -6.26 -9.66 -23.06
N PHE A 82 -6.35 -10.94 -22.69
CA PHE A 82 -5.18 -11.64 -22.15
C PHE A 82 -4.27 -12.10 -23.30
N ASP A 83 -2.99 -11.71 -23.28
CA ASP A 83 -1.99 -12.16 -24.25
C ASP A 83 -1.51 -13.60 -23.98
N ARG A 84 -1.67 -14.06 -22.74
CA ARG A 84 -1.22 -15.37 -22.28
C ARG A 84 -2.19 -15.94 -21.25
N ASP A 85 -2.33 -17.26 -21.31
CA ASP A 85 -3.09 -18.02 -20.33
C ASP A 85 -2.51 -17.84 -18.91
N VAL A 86 -3.38 -17.92 -17.91
CA VAL A 86 -3.06 -17.71 -16.49
C VAL A 86 -3.36 -18.97 -15.71
N SER A 87 -2.32 -19.58 -15.14
CA SER A 87 -2.47 -20.83 -14.39
C SER A 87 -2.83 -20.58 -12.92
N VAL A 88 -3.51 -21.54 -12.28
CA VAL A 88 -3.81 -21.48 -10.84
C VAL A 88 -3.07 -22.56 -10.07
N ARG A 89 -2.19 -22.14 -9.17
CA ARG A 89 -1.47 -23.00 -8.23
C ARG A 89 -2.12 -22.96 -6.85
N VAL A 90 -2.27 -24.12 -6.23
CA VAL A 90 -2.77 -24.24 -4.86
C VAL A 90 -1.60 -24.57 -3.93
N ILE A 91 -1.39 -23.75 -2.91
CA ILE A 91 -0.36 -23.98 -1.88
C ILE A 91 -0.98 -24.07 -0.49
N SER A 92 -0.40 -24.88 0.38
CA SER A 92 -0.84 -24.97 1.77
C SER A 92 -0.55 -23.69 2.55
N ARG A 93 -1.26 -23.47 3.65
CA ARG A 93 -1.00 -22.34 4.55
C ARG A 93 0.43 -22.39 5.11
N ALA A 94 0.94 -23.60 5.35
CA ALA A 94 2.31 -23.82 5.80
C ALA A 94 3.33 -23.41 4.73
N ALA A 95 3.11 -23.76 3.47
CA ALA A 95 3.97 -23.37 2.35
C ALA A 95 3.97 -21.85 2.15
N TYR A 96 2.80 -21.20 2.22
CA TYR A 96 2.70 -19.74 2.18
C TYR A 96 3.52 -19.06 3.27
N ARG A 97 3.41 -19.53 4.52
CA ARG A 97 4.17 -19.00 5.66
C ARG A 97 5.68 -19.15 5.45
N GLU A 98 6.12 -20.27 4.89
CA GLU A 98 7.54 -20.54 4.65
C GLU A 98 8.10 -19.66 3.52
N GLN A 99 7.39 -19.54 2.40
CA GLN A 99 7.79 -18.65 1.29
C GLN A 99 7.95 -17.20 1.77
N ARG A 100 7.01 -16.69 2.58
CA ARG A 100 7.09 -15.32 3.13
C ARG A 100 8.30 -15.10 4.03
N LYS A 101 8.77 -16.13 4.75
CA LYS A 101 10.02 -16.05 5.51
C LYS A 101 11.24 -15.95 4.60
N GLN A 102 11.27 -16.75 3.54
CA GLN A 102 12.38 -16.79 2.59
C GLN A 102 12.51 -15.49 1.78
N PHE A 103 11.40 -14.82 1.48
CA PHE A 103 11.39 -13.52 0.78
C PHE A 103 11.67 -12.31 1.67
N GLY A 104 12.14 -12.50 2.92
CA GLY A 104 12.49 -11.39 3.80
C GLY A 104 11.29 -10.56 4.29
N LEU A 105 10.06 -10.92 3.94
CA LEU A 105 8.84 -10.28 4.44
C LEU A 105 8.51 -10.71 5.88
N SER A 106 9.36 -11.54 6.47
CA SER A 106 9.41 -11.89 7.90
C SER A 106 10.75 -11.48 8.52
N SER A 107 11.55 -10.62 7.88
CA SER A 107 12.81 -10.18 8.47
C SER A 107 12.50 -9.35 9.72
N THR A 108 12.94 -9.79 10.89
CA THR A 108 12.93 -9.03 12.14
C THR A 108 13.83 -7.79 12.09
N ASN A 109 14.56 -7.59 10.99
CA ASN A 109 15.49 -6.48 10.83
C ASN A 109 14.76 -5.25 10.30
N ALA A 110 13.83 -4.72 11.09
CA ALA A 110 13.48 -3.32 10.94
C ALA A 110 14.78 -2.51 11.08
N THR A 111 15.04 -1.61 10.14
CA THR A 111 16.10 -0.63 10.36
C THR A 111 15.60 0.37 11.41
N GLU A 112 16.47 0.86 12.27
CA GLU A 112 16.14 1.94 13.21
C GLU A 112 15.53 3.15 12.45
N TRP A 113 15.94 3.38 11.21
CA TRP A 113 15.32 4.37 10.32
C TRP A 113 13.83 4.06 10.06
N THR A 114 13.48 2.81 9.75
CA THR A 114 12.10 2.39 9.52
C THR A 114 11.25 2.57 10.77
N GLU A 115 11.77 2.19 11.93
CA GLU A 115 11.09 2.37 13.22
C GLU A 115 10.78 3.85 13.45
N GLN A 116 11.77 4.72 13.27
CA GLN A 116 11.60 6.18 13.41
C GLN A 116 10.55 6.76 12.46
N VAL A 117 10.41 6.25 11.23
CA VAL A 117 9.37 6.73 10.32
C VAL A 117 7.96 6.39 10.82
N TRP A 118 7.75 5.18 11.35
CA TRP A 118 6.43 4.77 11.86
C TRP A 118 6.10 5.39 13.22
N GLU A 119 7.11 5.56 14.06
CA GLU A 119 7.02 6.22 15.36
C GLU A 119 6.67 7.70 15.21
N ALA A 120 7.32 8.41 14.27
CA ALA A 120 7.04 9.81 13.99
C ALA A 120 5.57 10.10 13.62
N LEU A 121 4.88 9.10 13.07
CA LEU A 121 3.48 9.15 12.68
C LEU A 121 2.53 8.63 13.77
N PHE A 122 3.04 8.26 14.95
CA PHE A 122 2.27 7.64 16.03
C PHE A 122 1.46 6.42 15.55
N LEU A 123 2.04 5.60 14.67
CA LEU A 123 1.39 4.42 14.10
C LEU A 123 1.96 3.10 14.65
N VAL A 124 3.26 3.08 14.95
CA VAL A 124 3.93 1.98 15.64
C VAL A 124 4.73 2.59 16.78
N ASP A 125 4.51 2.09 18.00
CA ASP A 125 5.15 2.61 19.20
C ASP A 125 6.56 2.03 19.42
N GLU A 126 7.36 2.67 20.27
CA GLU A 126 8.77 2.29 20.49
C GLU A 126 8.97 0.81 20.87
N PRO A 127 8.09 0.17 21.68
CA PRO A 127 8.26 -1.24 22.03
C PRO A 127 7.89 -2.21 20.90
N THR A 128 7.18 -1.77 19.85
CA THR A 128 6.68 -2.62 18.78
C THR A 128 7.62 -2.58 17.58
N ASN A 129 7.99 -3.75 17.04
CA ASN A 129 8.76 -3.83 15.81
C ASN A 129 7.89 -3.46 14.60
N ALA A 130 8.18 -2.37 13.90
CA ALA A 130 7.37 -1.91 12.78
C ALA A 130 7.37 -2.89 11.60
N THR A 131 8.46 -3.61 11.35
CA THR A 131 8.51 -4.58 10.23
C THR A 131 7.61 -5.78 10.52
N GLU A 132 7.57 -6.26 11.76
CA GLU A 132 6.63 -7.28 12.19
C GLU A 132 5.19 -6.78 12.14
N ALA A 133 4.91 -5.58 12.65
CA ALA A 133 3.58 -4.97 12.59
C ALA A 133 3.06 -4.87 11.13
N VAL A 134 3.92 -4.46 10.20
CA VAL A 134 3.60 -4.45 8.76
C VAL A 134 3.40 -5.85 8.20
N SER A 135 4.30 -6.78 8.51
CA SER A 135 4.18 -8.18 8.06
C SER A 135 2.86 -8.80 8.51
N ASP A 136 2.44 -8.55 9.75
CA ASP A 136 1.27 -9.16 10.38
C ASP A 136 -0.03 -8.78 9.69
N VAL A 137 -0.14 -7.51 9.29
CA VAL A 137 -1.30 -7.05 8.53
C VAL A 137 -1.40 -7.78 7.19
N TYR A 138 -0.28 -7.97 6.48
CA TYR A 138 -0.27 -8.73 5.22
C TYR A 138 -0.50 -10.23 5.44
N ARG A 139 0.01 -10.83 6.53
CA ARG A 139 -0.16 -12.26 6.82
C ARG A 139 -1.62 -12.64 7.05
N GLY A 140 -2.37 -11.79 7.76
CA GLY A 140 -3.76 -12.06 8.11
C GLY A 140 -4.77 -11.93 6.97
N SER A 141 -4.38 -11.34 5.84
CA SER A 141 -5.34 -10.83 4.84
C SER A 141 -5.37 -11.61 3.51
N VAL A 142 -4.47 -12.58 3.29
CA VAL A 142 -4.28 -13.21 1.96
C VAL A 142 -4.98 -14.58 1.85
N LEU A 143 -6.01 -14.63 0.99
CA LEU A 143 -6.70 -15.86 0.57
C LEU A 143 -6.20 -16.38 -0.79
N GLY A 144 -5.74 -15.48 -1.65
CA GLY A 144 -5.02 -15.77 -2.90
C GLY A 144 -4.23 -14.52 -3.33
N TYR A 145 -3.32 -14.67 -4.29
CA TYR A 145 -2.54 -13.56 -4.85
C TYR A 145 -2.00 -13.90 -6.25
N TYR A 146 -1.88 -12.93 -7.13
CA TYR A 146 -1.13 -13.03 -8.39
C TYR A 146 0.39 -12.96 -8.16
N SER A 147 1.15 -13.85 -8.81
CA SER A 147 2.62 -13.83 -8.79
C SER A 147 3.20 -14.55 -10.00
N GLU A 148 4.05 -13.84 -10.76
CA GLU A 148 4.86 -14.39 -11.87
C GLU A 148 4.07 -15.12 -12.97
N GLY A 149 2.90 -14.60 -13.36
CA GLY A 149 2.05 -15.22 -14.37
C GLY A 149 1.05 -16.24 -13.83
N ASP A 150 1.09 -16.54 -12.53
CA ASP A 150 0.19 -17.48 -11.89
C ASP A 150 -0.68 -16.83 -10.82
N ILE A 151 -1.90 -17.34 -10.65
CA ILE A 151 -2.71 -17.11 -9.46
C ILE A 151 -2.34 -18.16 -8.41
N VAL A 152 -1.97 -17.72 -7.22
CA VAL A 152 -1.68 -18.59 -6.09
C VAL A 152 -2.84 -18.56 -5.10
N ILE A 153 -3.46 -19.71 -4.87
CA ILE A 153 -4.54 -19.87 -3.89
C ILE A 153 -4.00 -20.57 -2.65
N VAL A 154 -4.24 -20.00 -1.47
CA VAL A 154 -3.77 -20.56 -0.21
C VAL A 154 -4.86 -21.41 0.43
N SER A 155 -4.73 -22.73 0.29
CA SER A 155 -5.70 -23.73 0.77
C SER A 155 -4.98 -25.01 1.19
N ASP A 156 -5.43 -25.62 2.29
CA ASP A 156 -4.93 -26.93 2.72
C ASP A 156 -5.67 -28.11 2.03
N SER A 157 -6.67 -27.81 1.20
CA SER A 157 -7.35 -28.76 0.29
C SER A 157 -6.84 -28.64 -1.14
N ASN A 158 -6.67 -29.78 -1.82
CA ASN A 158 -6.37 -29.86 -3.26
C ASN A 158 -7.56 -29.48 -4.16
N THR A 159 -8.77 -29.46 -3.61
CA THR A 159 -10.00 -28.93 -4.23
C THR A 159 -10.45 -27.69 -3.47
N PRO A 160 -9.80 -26.53 -3.66
CA PRO A 160 -10.18 -25.32 -2.95
C PRO A 160 -11.58 -24.86 -3.38
N ARG A 161 -12.34 -24.30 -2.44
CA ARG A 161 -13.45 -23.42 -2.78
C ARG A 161 -12.87 -22.04 -3.07
N ILE A 162 -13.12 -21.53 -4.27
CA ILE A 162 -12.58 -20.26 -4.74
C ILE A 162 -13.70 -19.22 -4.67
N ASP A 163 -13.45 -18.08 -4.02
CA ASP A 163 -14.36 -16.94 -4.12
C ASP A 163 -14.24 -16.34 -5.53
N PRO A 164 -15.33 -16.31 -6.32
CA PRO A 164 -15.26 -15.82 -7.70
C PRO A 164 -14.85 -14.34 -7.79
N TYR A 165 -15.08 -13.55 -6.75
CA TYR A 165 -14.69 -12.14 -6.74
C TYR A 165 -13.21 -11.98 -6.45
N THR A 166 -12.66 -12.73 -5.49
CA THR A 166 -11.21 -12.78 -5.29
C THR A 166 -10.49 -13.29 -6.53
N LEU A 167 -11.01 -14.33 -7.20
CA LEU A 167 -10.42 -14.79 -8.46
C LEU A 167 -10.45 -13.70 -9.54
N ALA A 168 -11.56 -12.96 -9.67
CA ALA A 168 -11.65 -11.87 -10.63
C ALA A 168 -10.66 -10.73 -10.33
N HIS A 169 -10.48 -10.39 -9.04
CA HIS A 169 -9.48 -9.41 -8.59
C HIS A 169 -8.06 -9.84 -8.99
N GLU A 170 -7.67 -11.07 -8.64
CA GLU A 170 -6.32 -11.58 -8.94
C GLU A 170 -6.06 -11.76 -10.45
N LEU A 171 -7.05 -12.21 -11.22
CA LEU A 171 -6.93 -12.28 -12.68
C LEU A 171 -6.85 -10.89 -13.32
N THR A 172 -7.42 -9.86 -12.70
CA THR A 172 -7.23 -8.49 -13.17
C THR A 172 -5.78 -8.04 -13.01
N HIS A 173 -5.09 -8.44 -11.93
CA HIS A 173 -3.64 -8.22 -11.81
C HIS A 173 -2.85 -8.96 -12.90
N ALA A 174 -3.26 -10.17 -13.27
CA ALA A 174 -2.65 -10.88 -14.39
C ALA A 174 -2.85 -10.13 -15.72
N LEU A 175 -4.05 -9.59 -15.98
CA LEU A 175 -4.32 -8.75 -17.16
C LEU A 175 -3.46 -7.48 -17.16
N GLN A 176 -3.39 -6.80 -16.02
CA GLN A 176 -2.57 -5.59 -15.85
C GLN A 176 -1.09 -5.87 -16.14
N ASP A 177 -0.54 -7.00 -15.67
CA ASP A 177 0.85 -7.40 -15.91
C ASP A 177 1.11 -7.83 -17.37
N GLN A 178 0.06 -8.19 -18.11
CA GLN A 178 0.14 -8.52 -19.53
C GLN A 178 0.09 -7.26 -20.40
N GLN A 179 -0.85 -6.37 -20.10
CA GLN A 179 -1.25 -5.29 -20.99
C GLN A 179 -0.68 -3.91 -20.60
N LEU A 180 -0.26 -3.72 -19.35
CA LEU A 180 0.09 -2.41 -18.80
C LEU A 180 1.49 -2.38 -18.19
N THR A 181 2.10 -1.20 -18.20
CA THR A 181 3.42 -0.97 -17.61
C THR A 181 3.31 -0.86 -16.08
N LEU A 182 3.55 -1.96 -15.34
CA LEU A 182 3.51 -1.96 -13.87
C LEU A 182 4.84 -1.54 -13.21
N ASN A 183 5.90 -1.34 -13.98
CA ASN A 183 7.24 -1.07 -13.45
C ASN A 183 7.46 0.42 -13.14
N VAL A 184 6.76 0.92 -12.13
CA VAL A 184 7.01 2.26 -11.59
C VAL A 184 8.03 2.19 -10.45
N ARG A 185 9.10 2.98 -10.56
CA ARG A 185 10.05 3.16 -9.46
C ARG A 185 9.57 4.31 -8.59
N THR A 186 9.21 4.01 -7.36
CA THR A 186 8.85 5.01 -6.35
C THR A 186 9.98 5.15 -5.34
N GLU A 187 10.24 6.39 -4.93
CA GLU A 187 11.32 6.70 -3.98
C GLU A 187 10.83 6.83 -2.54
N THR A 188 9.51 7.03 -2.35
CA THR A 188 8.87 7.33 -1.08
C THR A 188 7.68 6.42 -0.83
N ARG A 189 7.31 6.26 0.44
CA ARG A 189 6.14 5.45 0.83
C ARG A 189 4.84 6.06 0.31
N ASP A 190 4.72 7.38 0.30
CA ASP A 190 3.56 8.07 -0.26
C ASP A 190 3.38 7.77 -1.76
N ALA A 191 4.44 7.92 -2.56
CA ALA A 191 4.39 7.61 -3.99
C ALA A 191 4.09 6.13 -4.25
N GLN A 192 4.62 5.23 -3.40
CA GLN A 192 4.30 3.80 -3.47
C GLN A 192 2.81 3.53 -3.21
N LEU A 193 2.22 4.12 -2.17
CA LEU A 193 0.81 3.98 -1.87
C LEU A 193 -0.08 4.62 -2.95
N ALA A 194 0.37 5.72 -3.55
CA ALA A 194 -0.31 6.36 -4.68
C ALA A 194 -0.35 5.42 -5.89
N ALA A 195 0.81 4.87 -6.27
CA ALA A 195 0.90 3.93 -7.38
C ALA A 195 0.05 2.68 -7.16
N ASN A 196 0.09 2.12 -5.96
CA ASN A 196 -0.79 1.01 -5.57
C ASN A 196 -2.26 1.43 -5.65
N GLY A 197 -2.61 2.68 -5.35
CA GLY A 197 -3.98 3.20 -5.46
C GLY A 197 -4.54 3.14 -6.88
N LEU A 198 -3.71 3.33 -7.91
CA LEU A 198 -4.09 3.08 -9.31
C LEU A 198 -4.30 1.59 -9.56
N VAL A 199 -3.30 0.76 -9.25
CA VAL A 199 -3.28 -0.68 -9.55
C VAL A 199 -4.41 -1.43 -8.83
N GLU A 200 -4.53 -1.24 -7.53
CA GLU A 200 -5.56 -1.88 -6.69
C GLU A 200 -6.93 -1.27 -6.92
N GLY A 201 -6.99 0.04 -7.15
CA GLY A 201 -8.23 0.71 -7.49
C GLY A 201 -8.87 0.12 -8.74
N ASP A 202 -8.05 -0.19 -9.74
CA ASP A 202 -8.48 -0.76 -10.99
C ASP A 202 -9.00 -2.20 -10.82
N ALA A 203 -8.23 -3.07 -10.15
CA ALA A 203 -8.68 -4.42 -9.84
C ALA A 203 -9.99 -4.44 -9.05
N ASN A 204 -10.14 -3.55 -8.05
CA ASN A 204 -11.38 -3.41 -7.29
C ASN A 204 -12.55 -2.84 -8.14
N ALA A 205 -12.28 -1.96 -9.11
CA ALA A 205 -13.31 -1.45 -10.02
C ALA A 205 -13.84 -2.57 -10.92
N VAL A 206 -12.95 -3.42 -11.43
CA VAL A 206 -13.33 -4.63 -12.19
C VAL A 206 -14.11 -5.59 -11.32
N GLU A 207 -13.64 -5.87 -10.10
CA GLU A 207 -14.33 -6.76 -9.17
C GLU A 207 -15.75 -6.25 -8.86
N TYR A 208 -15.91 -4.94 -8.62
CA TYR A 208 -17.21 -4.32 -8.36
C TYR A 208 -18.16 -4.51 -9.54
N GLU A 209 -17.69 -4.25 -10.75
CA GLU A 209 -18.45 -4.41 -12.00
C GLU A 209 -18.80 -5.88 -12.29
N TYR A 210 -17.89 -6.80 -11.97
CA TYR A 210 -18.10 -8.24 -12.06
C TYR A 210 -19.22 -8.66 -11.10
N ARG A 211 -19.13 -8.25 -9.83
CA ARG A 211 -20.13 -8.53 -8.80
C ARG A 211 -21.49 -7.93 -9.14
N HIS A 212 -21.52 -6.71 -9.68
CA HIS A 212 -22.75 -6.08 -10.13
C HIS A 212 -23.45 -6.91 -11.21
N ARG A 213 -22.69 -7.39 -12.22
CA ARG A 213 -23.24 -8.25 -13.27
C ARG A 213 -23.65 -9.63 -12.75
N CYS A 214 -22.97 -10.19 -11.76
CA CYS A 214 -23.40 -11.44 -11.07
C CYS A 214 -24.74 -11.31 -10.35
N GLY A 215 -25.06 -10.10 -9.83
CA GLY A 215 -26.38 -9.81 -9.26
C GLY A 215 -27.49 -9.61 -10.30
N GLY A 216 -27.16 -9.66 -11.59
CA GLY A 216 -28.07 -9.40 -12.69
C GLY A 216 -27.89 -10.39 -13.85
N SER A 217 -27.11 -10.00 -14.86
CA SER A 217 -27.03 -10.68 -16.16
C SER A 217 -26.13 -11.92 -16.20
N TRP A 218 -25.27 -12.14 -15.20
CA TRP A 218 -24.30 -13.24 -15.20
C TRP A 218 -24.61 -14.29 -14.16
N SER A 219 -24.58 -15.56 -14.57
CA SER A 219 -24.58 -16.69 -13.66
C SER A 219 -23.19 -16.84 -13.01
N CYS A 220 -23.11 -16.70 -11.69
CA CYS A 220 -21.86 -16.73 -10.94
C CYS A 220 -21.87 -17.81 -9.86
N LEU A 221 -20.68 -18.29 -9.50
CA LEU A 221 -20.52 -19.32 -8.48
C LEU A 221 -20.93 -18.77 -7.11
N PRO A 222 -21.48 -19.60 -6.21
CA PRO A 222 -21.74 -19.18 -4.85
C PRO A 222 -20.42 -18.84 -4.14
N GLN A 223 -20.44 -17.77 -3.34
CA GLN A 223 -19.29 -17.47 -2.49
C GLN A 223 -19.14 -18.54 -1.41
N PRO A 224 -17.91 -18.99 -1.11
CA PRO A 224 -17.68 -19.78 0.09
C PRO A 224 -18.04 -18.94 1.33
N GLY A 225 -18.55 -19.58 2.38
CA GLY A 225 -18.78 -18.91 3.65
C GLY A 225 -17.46 -18.36 4.18
N GLN A 226 -17.35 -17.03 4.29
CA GLN A 226 -16.17 -16.38 4.85
C GLN A 226 -16.29 -16.36 6.38
N SER A 227 -15.31 -16.95 7.06
CA SER A 227 -15.06 -16.65 8.46
C SER A 227 -14.22 -15.37 8.51
N ALA A 228 -14.78 -14.31 9.07
CA ALA A 228 -14.00 -13.11 9.35
C ALA A 228 -13.00 -13.44 10.45
N ASP A 229 -11.72 -13.58 10.10
CA ASP A 229 -10.65 -13.60 11.09
C ASP A 229 -10.50 -12.17 11.62
N ASN A 230 -11.03 -11.94 12.82
CA ASN A 230 -10.65 -10.79 13.64
C ASN A 230 -9.24 -11.01 14.17
N ALA A 231 -8.25 -10.93 13.28
CA ALA A 231 -6.86 -10.94 13.66
C ALA A 231 -6.56 -9.65 14.44
N ASP A 232 -5.97 -9.81 15.62
CA ASP A 232 -5.34 -8.70 16.32
C ASP A 232 -4.20 -8.17 15.43
N ARG A 233 -4.28 -6.90 15.05
CA ARG A 233 -3.35 -6.27 14.11
C ARG A 233 -3.19 -4.80 14.44
N ASN A 234 -2.00 -4.24 14.16
CA ASN A 234 -1.76 -2.82 14.30
C ASN A 234 -2.72 -2.04 13.37
N GLN A 235 -3.64 -1.28 13.97
CA GLN A 235 -4.69 -0.58 13.23
C GLN A 235 -4.17 0.59 12.41
N GLY A 236 -3.09 1.25 12.86
CA GLY A 236 -2.48 2.35 12.12
C GLY A 236 -1.83 1.88 10.83
N VAL A 237 -1.09 0.77 10.90
CA VAL A 237 -0.53 0.12 9.72
C VAL A 237 -1.65 -0.38 8.80
N TYR A 238 -2.65 -1.09 9.34
CA TYR A 238 -3.78 -1.59 8.55
C TYR A 238 -4.54 -0.47 7.83
N THR A 239 -4.85 0.62 8.53
CA THR A 239 -5.55 1.78 7.96
C THR A 239 -4.72 2.44 6.87
N THR A 240 -3.39 2.54 7.04
CA THR A 240 -2.52 3.13 6.01
C THR A 240 -2.51 2.29 4.73
N ILE A 241 -2.25 0.99 4.85
CA ILE A 241 -2.09 0.11 3.69
C ILE A 241 -3.41 -0.27 3.01
N SER A 242 -4.55 -0.05 3.69
CA SER A 242 -5.88 -0.30 3.10
C SER A 242 -6.32 0.83 2.15
N MET A 243 -5.67 1.99 2.18
CA MET A 243 -6.08 3.15 1.37
C MET A 243 -6.18 2.84 -0.13
N PRO A 244 -5.20 2.17 -0.77
CA PRO A 244 -5.30 1.79 -2.18
C PRO A 244 -6.59 1.07 -2.55
N TYR A 245 -7.03 0.12 -1.71
CA TYR A 245 -8.25 -0.67 -1.91
C TYR A 245 -9.53 0.13 -1.66
N ILE A 246 -9.48 1.11 -0.75
CA ILE A 246 -10.65 1.88 -0.33
C ILE A 246 -10.89 3.10 -1.22
N GLN A 247 -9.83 3.86 -1.54
CA GLN A 247 -9.91 5.11 -2.30
C GLN A 247 -9.60 4.91 -3.80
N GLY A 248 -8.78 3.91 -4.15
CA GLY A 248 -8.47 3.57 -5.54
C GLY A 248 -9.70 3.43 -6.44
N PRO A 249 -10.79 2.72 -6.03
CA PRO A 249 -11.98 2.60 -6.87
C PRO A 249 -12.66 3.94 -7.17
N ALA A 250 -12.59 4.89 -6.23
CA ALA A 250 -13.11 6.24 -6.45
C ALA A 250 -12.25 7.03 -7.43
N PHE A 251 -10.92 6.85 -7.36
CA PHE A 251 -9.98 7.40 -8.33
C PHE A 251 -10.22 6.84 -9.75
N ILE A 252 -10.33 5.52 -9.91
CA ILE A 252 -10.63 4.89 -11.21
C ILE A 252 -11.96 5.35 -11.79
N ARG A 253 -13.01 5.42 -10.97
CA ARG A 253 -14.30 5.98 -11.42
C ARG A 253 -14.13 7.41 -11.91
N ALA A 254 -13.39 8.26 -11.19
CA ALA A 254 -13.18 9.65 -11.57
C ALA A 254 -12.36 9.80 -12.87
N LEU A 255 -11.47 8.86 -13.21
CA LEU A 255 -10.79 8.80 -14.50
C LEU A 255 -11.73 8.30 -15.60
N SER A 256 -12.48 7.23 -15.34
CA SER A 256 -13.44 6.65 -16.27
C SER A 256 -14.57 7.63 -16.62
N GLU A 257 -15.02 8.45 -15.68
CA GLU A 257 -16.00 9.53 -15.94
C GLU A 257 -15.43 10.65 -16.84
N ARG A 258 -14.11 10.83 -16.91
CA ARG A 258 -13.47 11.84 -17.78
C ARG A 258 -13.28 11.36 -19.21
N GLY A 259 -12.93 10.09 -19.41
CA GLY A 259 -12.62 9.58 -20.75
C GLY A 259 -12.65 8.05 -20.89
N GLY A 260 -13.36 7.36 -20.00
CA GLY A 260 -13.52 5.91 -20.02
C GLY A 260 -12.23 5.17 -19.66
N TRP A 261 -12.16 3.89 -20.05
CA TRP A 261 -11.01 3.03 -19.76
C TRP A 261 -9.72 3.48 -20.45
N GLU A 262 -9.79 4.23 -21.55
CA GLU A 262 -8.59 4.79 -22.20
C GLU A 262 -7.85 5.74 -21.24
N THR A 263 -8.57 6.63 -20.56
CA THR A 263 -7.97 7.52 -19.54
C THR A 263 -7.43 6.74 -18.32
N VAL A 264 -8.03 5.60 -17.97
CA VAL A 264 -7.49 4.73 -16.92
C VAL A 264 -6.18 4.08 -17.38
N ASN A 265 -6.12 3.61 -18.63
CA ASN A 265 -4.92 3.00 -19.20
C ASN A 265 -3.79 4.03 -19.32
N ASP A 266 -4.08 5.26 -19.76
CA ASP A 266 -3.11 6.37 -19.84
C ASP A 266 -2.47 6.67 -18.47
N ALA A 267 -3.19 6.45 -17.37
CA ALA A 267 -2.66 6.66 -16.03
C ALA A 267 -1.51 5.71 -15.66
N TYR A 268 -1.38 4.55 -16.33
CA TYR A 268 -0.24 3.64 -16.16
C TYR A 268 1.04 4.15 -16.83
N GLU A 269 0.94 5.11 -17.74
CA GLU A 269 2.10 5.80 -18.32
C GLU A 269 2.45 7.09 -17.56
N SER A 270 1.57 7.52 -16.64
CA SER A 270 1.76 8.70 -15.79
C SER A 270 1.22 8.46 -14.39
N PHE A 271 1.81 7.52 -13.66
CA PHE A 271 1.34 7.14 -12.32
C PHE A 271 1.14 8.35 -11.39
N PRO A 272 0.14 8.30 -10.49
CA PRO A 272 -0.04 9.31 -9.46
C PRO A 272 1.21 9.39 -8.57
N GLU A 273 1.66 10.62 -8.30
CA GLU A 273 2.89 10.93 -7.56
C GLU A 273 2.68 10.98 -6.04
N SER A 274 1.44 11.13 -5.58
CA SER A 274 1.10 11.19 -4.15
C SER A 274 -0.26 10.61 -3.82
N THR A 275 -0.46 10.23 -2.56
CA THR A 275 -1.76 9.74 -2.11
C THR A 275 -2.85 10.82 -2.12
N GLU A 276 -2.46 12.09 -2.07
CA GLU A 276 -3.38 13.22 -2.28
C GLU A 276 -4.09 13.14 -3.64
N GLN A 277 -3.39 12.75 -4.71
CA GLN A 277 -3.98 12.59 -6.02
C GLN A 277 -5.00 11.44 -6.08
N ILE A 278 -4.81 10.40 -5.26
CA ILE A 278 -5.78 9.30 -5.12
C ILE A 278 -7.00 9.76 -4.32
N ILE A 279 -6.79 10.46 -3.20
CA ILE A 279 -7.85 10.94 -2.31
C ILE A 279 -8.68 12.06 -2.97
N HIS A 280 -8.03 12.90 -3.77
CA HIS A 280 -8.63 14.04 -4.48
C HIS A 280 -8.35 13.94 -5.99
N PRO A 281 -9.08 13.08 -6.73
CA PRO A 281 -8.79 12.81 -8.13
C PRO A 281 -8.76 14.04 -9.03
N ALA A 282 -9.47 15.12 -8.67
CA ALA A 282 -9.48 16.38 -9.43
C ALA A 282 -8.09 17.04 -9.55
N ARG A 283 -7.14 16.70 -8.68
CA ARG A 283 -5.76 17.19 -8.69
C ARG A 283 -4.84 16.44 -9.65
N TYR A 284 -5.21 15.21 -9.99
CA TYR A 284 -4.46 14.39 -10.93
C TYR A 284 -4.80 14.78 -12.39
N PRO A 285 -3.80 14.89 -13.28
CA PRO A 285 -2.36 14.68 -13.06
C PRO A 285 -1.56 15.97 -12.78
N ASP A 286 -2.23 17.12 -12.75
CA ASP A 286 -1.57 18.43 -12.87
C ASP A 286 -0.83 18.88 -11.61
N GLU A 287 -1.37 18.57 -10.43
CA GLU A 287 -0.79 18.98 -9.13
C GLU A 287 0.25 17.97 -8.67
N ARG A 288 1.48 18.43 -8.42
CA ARG A 288 2.59 17.57 -7.98
C ARG A 288 3.05 17.98 -6.58
N PRO A 289 3.51 17.03 -5.74
CA PRO A 289 4.06 17.36 -4.43
C PRO A 289 5.21 18.37 -4.52
N GLU A 290 5.16 19.41 -3.69
CA GLU A 290 6.22 20.38 -3.55
C GLU A 290 7.48 19.74 -2.94
N SER A 291 8.65 20.14 -3.47
CA SER A 291 9.94 19.70 -2.93
C SER A 291 10.25 20.39 -1.60
N VAL A 292 10.09 19.66 -0.50
CA VAL A 292 10.46 20.11 0.84
C VAL A 292 11.89 19.69 1.19
N ARG A 293 12.72 20.64 1.59
CA ARG A 293 14.10 20.41 2.06
C ARG A 293 14.25 20.76 3.54
N ILE A 294 14.96 19.89 4.25
CA ILE A 294 15.44 20.12 5.61
C ILE A 294 16.95 20.29 5.52
N THR A 295 17.48 21.44 5.95
CA THR A 295 18.93 21.63 6.11
C THR A 295 19.37 20.93 7.38
N ASP A 296 20.50 20.23 7.33
CA ASP A 296 21.07 19.64 8.53
C ASP A 296 21.59 20.76 9.45
N ARG A 297 21.06 20.79 10.67
CA ARG A 297 21.41 21.74 11.72
C ARG A 297 21.80 21.01 13.01
N SER A 298 22.05 19.69 12.92
CA SER A 298 22.39 18.91 14.10
C SER A 298 23.75 19.31 14.65
N THR A 299 23.92 19.15 15.96
CA THR A 299 25.15 19.50 16.68
C THR A 299 25.43 18.50 17.79
N GLY A 300 26.66 18.55 18.32
CA GLY A 300 27.08 17.62 19.38
C GLY A 300 27.30 16.22 18.83
N ASN A 301 26.65 15.24 19.43
CA ASN A 301 26.73 13.83 19.05
C ASN A 301 25.60 13.38 18.11
N TRP A 302 24.74 14.28 17.66
CA TRP A 302 23.61 13.99 16.76
C TRP A 302 23.99 14.13 15.28
N GLN A 303 23.51 13.20 14.46
CA GLN A 303 23.67 13.19 13.01
C GLN A 303 22.46 12.55 12.34
N ARG A 304 22.26 12.81 11.04
CA ARG A 304 21.27 12.07 10.25
C ARG A 304 21.64 10.59 10.19
N PHE A 305 20.63 9.74 10.06
CA PHE A 305 20.86 8.33 9.73
C PHE A 305 21.70 8.20 8.45
N ALA A 306 22.76 7.40 8.53
CA ALA A 306 23.58 7.05 7.37
C ALA A 306 22.88 5.96 6.53
N GLY A 307 23.09 5.97 5.22
CA GLY A 307 22.54 4.97 4.30
C GLY A 307 21.58 5.57 3.27
N SER A 308 20.74 4.71 2.68
CA SER A 308 19.66 5.09 1.76
C SER A 308 18.43 4.21 2.04
N PRO A 309 17.23 4.78 2.17
CA PRO A 309 16.92 6.22 2.15
C PRO A 309 17.41 6.96 3.40
N GLN A 310 17.72 8.26 3.27
CA GLN A 310 18.03 9.14 4.42
C GLN A 310 16.79 9.90 4.89
N GLU A 311 15.77 9.97 4.04
CA GLU A 311 14.63 10.84 4.21
C GLU A 311 13.40 10.24 3.53
N GLU A 312 12.21 10.60 4.00
CA GLU A 312 10.93 10.03 3.57
C GLU A 312 9.92 11.13 3.26
N THR A 313 8.99 10.84 2.35
CA THR A 313 7.74 11.61 2.19
C THR A 313 6.60 10.71 2.63
N VAL A 314 5.88 11.13 3.67
CA VAL A 314 4.86 10.30 4.33
C VAL A 314 3.47 10.51 3.74
N GLY A 315 3.17 11.72 3.26
CA GLY A 315 1.98 11.99 2.45
C GLY A 315 0.67 12.16 3.23
N GLU A 316 -0.37 12.60 2.51
CA GLU A 316 -1.70 12.88 3.07
C GLU A 316 -2.30 11.66 3.79
N VAL A 317 -2.18 10.45 3.21
CA VAL A 317 -2.73 9.23 3.81
C VAL A 317 -2.16 8.94 5.20
N SER A 318 -0.85 9.17 5.37
CA SER A 318 -0.16 8.86 6.63
C SER A 318 -0.55 9.88 7.70
N ILE A 319 -0.69 11.16 7.32
CA ILE A 319 -1.17 12.23 8.20
C ILE A 319 -2.61 11.96 8.64
N TYR A 320 -3.49 11.60 7.71
CA TYR A 320 -4.86 11.19 8.04
C TYR A 320 -4.85 10.04 9.05
N THR A 321 -4.06 9.00 8.75
CA THR A 321 -4.04 7.77 9.55
C THR A 321 -3.46 8.00 10.95
N MET A 322 -2.45 8.87 11.08
CA MET A 322 -1.92 9.33 12.37
C MET A 322 -3.05 9.90 13.24
N PHE A 323 -3.84 10.84 12.72
CA PHE A 323 -4.95 11.42 13.49
C PHE A 323 -6.07 10.42 13.75
N ARG A 324 -6.35 9.54 12.79
CA ARG A 324 -7.41 8.54 12.87
C ARG A 324 -7.14 7.46 13.92
N THR A 325 -5.93 6.93 13.96
CA THR A 325 -5.49 5.89 14.91
C THR A 325 -5.42 6.43 16.33
N ASN A 326 -4.96 7.68 16.49
CA ASN A 326 -4.86 8.33 17.79
C ASN A 326 -6.17 8.99 18.26
N GLY A 327 -7.28 8.72 17.58
CA GLY A 327 -8.63 9.13 17.97
C GLY A 327 -8.90 10.64 17.84
N VAL A 328 -8.02 11.40 17.20
CA VAL A 328 -8.27 12.81 16.86
C VAL A 328 -9.33 12.90 15.77
N ILE A 329 -9.27 12.00 14.78
CA ILE A 329 -10.36 11.76 13.82
C ILE A 329 -11.16 10.56 14.33
N PRO A 330 -12.49 10.69 14.52
CA PRO A 330 -13.33 9.59 14.98
C PRO A 330 -13.49 8.51 13.90
N ALA A 331 -13.76 7.28 14.34
CA ALA A 331 -14.09 6.20 13.43
C ALA A 331 -15.35 6.46 12.61
N PRO A 332 -15.38 6.04 11.33
CA PRO A 332 -16.57 6.17 10.50
C PRO A 332 -17.71 5.34 11.08
N GLN A 333 -18.88 5.97 11.26
CA GLN A 333 -20.05 5.31 11.87
C GLN A 333 -20.62 4.17 10.99
N ASN A 334 -20.41 4.24 9.68
CA ASN A 334 -20.87 3.26 8.71
C ASN A 334 -19.81 2.18 8.41
N GLY A 335 -18.68 2.18 9.11
CA GLY A 335 -17.58 1.23 8.91
C GLY A 335 -16.77 1.44 7.63
N ARG A 336 -17.03 2.51 6.85
CA ARG A 336 -16.30 2.81 5.61
C ARG A 336 -15.34 3.98 5.84
N GLU A 337 -14.05 3.71 5.74
CA GLU A 337 -13.02 4.74 5.91
C GLU A 337 -13.09 5.79 4.78
N ASN A 338 -12.93 7.06 5.16
CA ASN A 338 -12.85 8.18 4.22
C ASN A 338 -11.64 9.03 4.58
N TYR A 339 -10.60 8.95 3.76
CA TYR A 339 -9.30 9.58 4.00
C TYR A 339 -9.32 11.11 3.76
N SER A 340 -10.41 11.65 3.21
CA SER A 340 -10.57 13.10 3.03
C SER A 340 -10.99 13.76 4.34
N HIS A 341 -10.07 14.53 4.97
CA HIS A 341 -10.35 15.23 6.23
C HIS A 341 -9.59 16.56 6.35
N PRO A 342 -10.19 17.62 6.95
CA PRO A 342 -9.53 18.93 7.07
C PRO A 342 -8.21 18.99 7.84
N LEU A 343 -7.78 17.91 8.51
CA LEU A 343 -6.50 17.87 9.23
C LEU A 343 -5.35 17.36 8.36
N SER A 344 -5.66 16.74 7.23
CA SER A 344 -4.70 16.18 6.27
C SER A 344 -4.87 16.79 4.88
N ALA A 345 -6.08 17.26 4.53
CA ALA A 345 -6.35 17.91 3.25
C ALA A 345 -5.59 19.23 3.09
N GLY A 346 -5.14 19.50 1.86
CA GLY A 346 -4.30 20.64 1.52
C GLY A 346 -2.83 20.43 1.85
N TRP A 347 -2.42 19.17 2.09
CA TRP A 347 -1.02 18.79 2.14
C TRP A 347 -0.40 19.04 0.77
N ALA A 348 0.64 19.87 0.69
CA ALA A 348 1.31 20.16 -0.58
C ALA A 348 2.60 19.36 -0.74
N GLY A 349 3.17 18.83 0.34
CA GLY A 349 4.44 18.11 0.31
C GLY A 349 5.07 18.01 1.70
N ASP A 350 5.91 17.00 1.92
CA ASP A 350 6.66 16.89 3.17
C ASP A 350 8.01 16.19 3.04
N ARG A 351 8.78 16.29 4.11
CA ARG A 351 10.04 15.59 4.30
C ARG A 351 10.24 15.22 5.76
N LEU A 352 10.39 13.93 6.04
CA LEU A 352 10.77 13.39 7.35
C LEU A 352 12.23 12.93 7.28
N VAL A 353 13.05 13.37 8.23
CA VAL A 353 14.47 13.01 8.34
C VAL A 353 14.75 12.47 9.74
N PRO A 354 14.98 11.16 9.87
CA PRO A 354 15.46 10.56 11.11
C PRO A 354 16.92 10.95 11.44
N TYR A 355 17.22 11.07 12.72
CA TYR A 355 18.53 11.33 13.31
C TYR A 355 18.84 10.31 14.40
N ASN A 356 20.12 10.03 14.60
CA ASN A 356 20.60 9.27 15.74
C ASN A 356 21.78 9.96 16.41
N ASN A 357 22.12 9.50 17.61
CA ASN A 357 23.30 9.94 18.33
C ASN A 357 24.23 8.79 18.70
N THR A 358 25.43 9.12 19.18
CA THR A 358 26.44 8.12 19.58
C THR A 358 26.06 7.29 20.80
N ASP A 359 25.01 7.70 21.52
CA ASP A 359 24.52 7.05 22.72
C ASP A 359 23.39 6.04 22.40
N GLY A 360 23.06 5.88 21.10
CA GLY A 360 22.03 4.97 20.61
C GLY A 360 20.60 5.52 20.74
N GLN A 361 20.45 6.83 20.92
CA GLN A 361 19.14 7.49 20.92
C GLN A 361 18.78 7.98 19.53
N ASN A 362 17.49 8.05 19.27
CA ASN A 362 16.93 8.48 18.00
C ASN A 362 16.05 9.72 18.17
N GLY A 363 15.78 10.38 17.06
CA GLY A 363 14.83 11.48 16.96
C GLY A 363 14.66 11.88 15.50
N TYR A 364 13.87 12.90 15.22
CA TYR A 364 13.61 13.29 13.83
C TYR A 364 13.30 14.77 13.65
N VAL A 365 13.40 15.21 12.39
CA VAL A 365 12.82 16.47 11.92
C VAL A 365 11.82 16.15 10.83
N TRP A 366 10.57 16.57 11.02
CA TRP A 366 9.52 16.48 10.02
C TRP A 366 9.09 17.88 9.60
N LYS A 367 9.18 18.16 8.30
CA LYS A 367 8.75 19.43 7.72
C LYS A 367 7.65 19.19 6.71
N THR A 368 6.51 19.85 6.91
CA THR A 368 5.34 19.76 6.03
C THR A 368 5.05 21.12 5.40
N LYS A 369 4.53 21.09 4.18
CA LYS A 369 4.08 22.25 3.40
C LYS A 369 2.61 22.06 3.07
N TRP A 370 1.87 23.16 3.12
CA TRP A 370 0.42 23.18 2.91
C TRP A 370 0.03 24.23 1.88
N ASP A 371 -1.07 23.98 1.19
CA ASP A 371 -1.66 24.85 0.17
C ASP A 371 -1.92 26.26 0.73
N THR A 372 -2.44 26.33 1.96
CA THR A 372 -2.73 27.59 2.63
C THR A 372 -2.25 27.62 4.08
N GLU A 373 -2.10 28.83 4.64
CA GLU A 373 -1.83 28.99 6.08
C GLU A 373 -2.93 28.42 6.97
N ARG A 374 -4.17 28.36 6.44
CA ARG A 374 -5.32 27.78 7.14
C ARG A 374 -5.16 26.27 7.25
N ASP A 375 -4.77 25.60 6.19
CA ASP A 375 -4.59 24.14 6.20
C ASP A 375 -3.42 23.77 7.13
N ALA A 376 -2.30 24.52 7.08
CA ALA A 376 -1.21 24.38 8.04
C ALA A 376 -1.66 24.60 9.50
N LYS A 377 -2.55 25.56 9.75
CA LYS A 377 -3.12 25.76 11.10
C LYS A 377 -3.98 24.57 11.51
N GLN A 378 -4.80 24.03 10.62
CA GLN A 378 -5.66 22.87 10.93
C GLN A 378 -4.81 21.65 11.29
N PHE A 379 -3.71 21.41 10.58
CA PHE A 379 -2.74 20.38 10.93
C PHE A 379 -2.13 20.60 12.32
N VAL A 380 -1.63 21.81 12.62
CA VAL A 380 -1.04 22.12 13.95
C VAL A 380 -2.07 21.89 15.07
N ASP A 381 -3.29 22.41 14.90
CA ASP A 381 -4.37 22.21 15.88
C ASP A 381 -4.69 20.71 16.07
N GLY A 382 -4.58 19.91 15.00
CA GLY A 382 -4.70 18.45 15.06
C GLY A 382 -3.55 17.77 15.81
N TYR A 383 -2.32 18.19 15.53
CA TYR A 383 -1.10 17.64 16.11
C TYR A 383 -1.01 17.95 17.61
N GLU A 384 -1.35 19.17 18.04
CA GLU A 384 -1.43 19.51 19.45
C GLU A 384 -2.47 18.66 20.20
N ARG A 385 -3.66 18.43 19.61
CA ARG A 385 -4.66 17.51 20.18
C ARG A 385 -4.17 16.06 20.24
N LEU A 386 -3.36 15.62 19.28
CA LEU A 386 -2.73 14.31 19.32
C LEU A 386 -1.79 14.22 20.53
N LEU A 387 -0.92 15.21 20.71
CA LEU A 387 0.00 15.25 21.86
C LEU A 387 -0.77 15.30 23.20
N GLU A 388 -1.85 16.09 23.29
CA GLU A 388 -2.73 16.14 24.47
C GLU A 388 -3.34 14.76 24.79
N ARG A 389 -3.78 14.00 23.78
CA ARG A 389 -4.29 12.63 23.96
C ARG A 389 -3.24 11.66 24.49
N HIS A 390 -1.98 11.93 24.20
CA HIS A 390 -0.84 11.22 24.78
C HIS A 390 -0.40 11.77 26.14
N ASN A 391 -1.21 12.66 26.75
CA ASN A 391 -0.96 13.31 28.04
C ASN A 391 0.32 14.18 28.06
N ALA A 392 0.64 14.81 26.93
CA ALA A 392 1.77 15.71 26.85
C ALA A 392 1.65 16.89 27.82
N SER A 393 2.76 17.24 28.46
CA SER A 393 2.89 18.48 29.24
C SER A 393 3.57 19.55 28.40
N ALA A 394 2.98 20.75 28.33
CA ALA A 394 3.61 21.88 27.65
C ALA A 394 4.67 22.54 28.56
N VAL A 395 5.88 22.72 28.05
CA VAL A 395 7.03 23.34 28.74
C VAL A 395 7.75 24.26 27.77
N ASP A 396 7.77 25.57 28.03
CA ASP A 396 8.55 26.57 27.28
C ASP A 396 8.42 26.49 25.74
N GLY A 397 7.20 26.27 25.22
CA GLY A 397 6.95 26.15 23.78
C GLY A 397 7.31 24.79 23.18
N THR A 398 7.54 23.78 24.02
CA THR A 398 7.71 22.37 23.67
C THR A 398 6.65 21.53 24.38
N HIS A 399 6.48 20.29 23.95
CA HIS A 399 5.59 19.30 24.55
C HIS A 399 6.43 18.10 24.98
N ARG A 400 6.21 17.57 26.19
CA ARG A 400 6.88 16.35 26.66
C ARG A 400 5.85 15.29 27.04
N LEU A 401 5.96 14.11 26.46
CA LEU A 401 5.13 12.96 26.80
C LEU A 401 5.66 12.30 28.09
N PRO A 402 4.78 11.71 28.92
CA PRO A 402 5.21 10.99 30.11
C PRO A 402 6.09 9.79 29.76
N GLU A 403 7.06 9.43 30.61
CA GLU A 403 7.94 8.26 30.41
C GLU A 403 7.19 6.92 30.35
N SER A 404 5.94 6.88 30.83
CA SER A 404 5.07 5.71 30.71
C SER A 404 4.35 5.62 29.36
N ASN A 405 4.38 6.67 28.55
CA ASN A 405 3.80 6.67 27.21
C ASN A 405 4.68 5.83 26.28
N PRO A 406 4.13 5.01 25.38
CA PRO A 406 4.95 4.20 24.48
C PRO A 406 5.57 5.00 23.31
N TYR A 407 5.34 6.32 23.26
CA TYR A 407 5.98 7.32 22.39
C TYR A 407 6.66 8.42 23.24
N ALA A 408 7.42 8.03 24.26
CA ALA A 408 7.85 8.94 25.33
C ALA A 408 8.98 9.87 24.91
N ASP A 409 8.62 11.00 24.28
CA ASP A 409 9.57 11.99 23.79
C ASP A 409 9.20 13.44 24.10
N ALA A 410 10.12 14.34 23.77
CA ALA A 410 9.89 15.77 23.63
C ALA A 410 9.65 16.17 22.17
N PHE A 411 8.79 17.17 21.97
CA PHE A 411 8.37 17.66 20.66
C PHE A 411 8.38 19.18 20.64
N ARG A 412 8.88 19.76 19.56
CA ARG A 412 8.70 21.18 19.23
C ARG A 412 7.94 21.31 17.92
N VAL A 413 6.79 21.97 17.95
CA VAL A 413 5.94 22.23 16.79
C VAL A 413 6.04 23.72 16.46
N THR A 414 6.51 24.04 15.25
CA THR A 414 6.67 25.43 14.80
C THR A 414 5.96 25.62 13.47
N ARG A 415 5.20 26.70 13.33
CA ARG A 415 4.51 27.07 12.09
C ARG A 415 5.02 28.42 11.60
N ASP A 416 5.43 28.47 10.34
CA ASP A 416 5.78 29.68 9.60
C ASP A 416 4.95 29.74 8.31
N GLY A 417 3.95 30.61 8.28
CA GLY A 417 2.96 30.68 7.20
C GLY A 417 2.28 29.31 6.95
N SER A 418 2.48 28.77 5.76
CA SER A 418 1.96 27.45 5.34
C SER A 418 2.96 26.29 5.52
N THR A 419 4.02 26.50 6.28
CA THR A 419 5.03 25.47 6.59
C THR A 419 5.02 25.13 8.07
N VAL A 420 5.06 23.85 8.40
CA VAL A 420 5.15 23.35 9.77
C VAL A 420 6.42 22.53 9.91
N THR A 421 7.18 22.74 10.99
CA THR A 421 8.34 21.93 11.35
C THR A 421 8.12 21.34 12.74
N ILE A 422 8.18 20.02 12.81
CA ILE A 422 8.15 19.23 14.04
C ILE A 422 9.56 18.68 14.27
N VAL A 423 10.10 18.93 15.45
CA VAL A 423 11.36 18.34 15.91
C VAL A 423 11.03 17.45 17.08
N ASN A 424 11.56 16.23 17.07
CA ASN A 424 11.40 15.23 18.13
C ASN A 424 12.76 14.78 18.64
N ALA A 425 12.86 14.59 19.96
CA ALA A 425 14.02 14.06 20.65
C ALA A 425 13.59 13.45 22.00
N PRO A 426 14.41 12.58 22.63
CA PRO A 426 14.11 11.99 23.94
C PRO A 426 13.85 13.00 25.06
N THR A 427 14.53 14.16 24.98
CA THR A 427 14.41 15.21 25.98
C THR A 427 14.31 16.60 25.35
N THR A 428 13.72 17.55 26.10
CA THR A 428 13.54 18.94 25.64
C THR A 428 14.86 19.62 25.28
N ASP A 429 15.93 19.32 26.03
CA ASP A 429 17.27 19.91 25.84
C ASP A 429 17.97 19.41 24.57
N GLU A 430 17.50 18.30 23.99
CA GLU A 430 18.07 17.68 22.81
C GLU A 430 17.43 18.17 21.50
N LEU A 431 16.25 18.78 21.57
CA LEU A 431 15.56 19.35 20.40
C LEU A 431 16.45 20.35 19.63
N ASP A 432 17.19 21.20 20.35
CA ASP A 432 18.15 22.15 19.76
C ASP A 432 19.44 21.50 19.26
N ARG A 433 19.74 20.28 19.72
CA ARG A 433 20.89 19.51 19.22
C ARG A 433 20.55 18.83 17.90
N ILE A 434 19.29 18.48 17.66
CA ILE A 434 18.84 17.91 16.39
C ILE A 434 18.57 19.03 15.36
N HIS A 435 17.81 20.05 15.73
CA HIS A 435 17.46 21.10 14.79
C HIS A 435 17.15 22.44 15.47
N ARG A 436 18.13 23.35 15.46
CA ARG A 436 17.95 24.71 15.99
C ARG A 436 16.91 25.50 15.17
N PRO A 437 16.06 26.32 15.82
CA PRO A 437 15.07 27.18 15.17
C PRO A 437 15.64 28.01 14.01
#